data_AF-A0A7K5G5X0-F1
#
_entry.id   AF-A0A7K5G5X0-F1
#
_cell.length_a   1.000
_cell.length_b   1.000
_cell.length_c   1.000
_cell.angle_alpha   90.00
_cell.angle_beta   90.00
_cell.angle_gamma   90.00
#
_symmetry.space_group_name_H-M   'P 1'
#
loop_
_entity.id
_entity.type
_entity.pdbx_description
1 polymer ?
#
loop_
_entity_poly.entity_id
_entity_poly.type
_entity_poly.pdbx_seq_one_letter_code
_entity_poly.pdbx_strand_id
1 'polypeptide(L)'
;QLDLLWTRKQNVMYNLFDWPTQKHSKLIILAIANTMDLPERIMMNRVASRLVCPSKCRCLFKHTKIMKCCASWLSCLEILLQTCPVYFQVAALSGDARRCLDICRRATEICEFASQKRTPEIVRMAHVTEAIDEMFSSPYINAIRNASLHEQIFLKAILAEFRRAGVEEATVQQVYHQHVALCRIEGMQSPTVSEIMAICSRLGACRLLLVESSNKYLHMRVRLNISQDDAMYALKDE
;
A
#
# COMPACT_ATOMS: atom_id res chain seq x y z
N GLN A 1 -20.09 9.42 -0.70
CA GLN A 1 -19.83 8.05 -0.26
C GLN A 1 -20.71 7.78 0.94
N LEU A 2 -21.58 6.76 0.88
CA LEU A 2 -22.52 6.45 1.96
C LEU A 2 -21.78 6.10 3.26
N ASP A 3 -20.62 5.45 3.15
CA ASP A 3 -19.78 5.00 4.27
C ASP A 3 -19.39 6.13 5.24
N LEU A 4 -19.24 7.36 4.74
CA LEU A 4 -18.87 8.54 5.55
C LEU A 4 -20.04 9.11 6.36
N LEU A 5 -21.27 8.79 6.00
CA LEU A 5 -22.48 9.22 6.73
C LEU A 5 -22.80 8.27 7.89
N TRP A 6 -21.96 7.25 8.10
CA TRP A 6 -22.11 6.33 9.19
C TRP A 6 -21.79 6.99 10.53
N THR A 7 -22.73 6.85 11.47
CA THR A 7 -22.57 7.29 12.86
C THR A 7 -23.13 6.21 13.78
N ARG A 8 -22.66 6.14 15.03
CA ARG A 8 -23.17 5.16 16.02
C ARG A 8 -24.70 5.23 16.20
N LYS A 9 -25.30 6.43 16.08
CA LYS A 9 -26.74 6.64 16.21
C LYS A 9 -27.54 6.37 14.94
N GLN A 10 -26.90 6.34 13.76
CA GLN A 10 -27.50 6.00 12.45
C GLN A 10 -28.71 6.84 11.99
N ASN A 11 -29.10 7.90 12.72
CA ASN A 11 -30.28 8.73 12.43
C ASN A 11 -30.26 9.34 11.01
N VAL A 12 -29.10 9.76 10.53
CA VAL A 12 -28.96 10.38 9.19
C VAL A 12 -29.26 9.36 8.10
N MET A 13 -28.71 8.14 8.20
CA MET A 13 -29.00 7.09 7.24
C MET A 13 -30.46 6.66 7.31
N TYR A 14 -31.04 6.54 8.51
CA TYR A 14 -32.45 6.24 8.69
C TYR A 14 -33.35 7.25 7.96
N ASN A 15 -33.15 8.54 8.20
CA ASN A 15 -33.96 9.59 7.58
C ASN A 15 -33.81 9.59 6.05
N LEU A 16 -32.58 9.43 5.56
CA LEU A 16 -32.29 9.39 4.14
C LEU A 16 -33.07 8.26 3.46
N PHE A 17 -33.09 7.05 4.04
CA PHE A 17 -33.84 5.92 3.47
C PHE A 17 -35.35 5.94 3.79
N ASP A 18 -35.80 6.72 4.77
CA ASP A 18 -37.22 6.89 5.11
C ASP A 18 -37.93 7.86 4.14
N TRP A 19 -37.29 8.96 3.76
CA TRP A 19 -37.87 9.97 2.88
C TRP A 19 -38.47 9.48 1.55
N PRO A 20 -37.87 8.52 0.81
CA PRO A 20 -38.47 7.99 -0.42
C PRO A 20 -39.69 7.08 -0.16
N THR A 21 -39.89 6.58 1.06
CA THR A 21 -41.01 5.67 1.40
C THR A 21 -42.32 6.40 1.74
N GLN A 22 -42.31 7.72 1.84
CA GLN A 22 -43.48 8.51 2.20
C GLN A 22 -44.43 8.69 1.00
N LYS A 23 -45.76 8.61 1.23
CA LYS A 23 -46.80 8.51 0.17
C LYS A 23 -46.82 9.66 -0.86
N HIS A 24 -46.31 10.83 -0.51
CA HIS A 24 -46.25 12.01 -1.41
C HIS A 24 -44.82 12.37 -1.84
N SER A 25 -43.84 11.51 -1.54
CA SER A 25 -42.44 11.76 -1.86
C SER A 25 -42.16 11.49 -3.33
N LYS A 26 -41.56 12.46 -4.02
CA LYS A 26 -41.02 12.33 -5.39
C LYS A 26 -39.49 12.32 -5.35
N LEU A 27 -38.92 11.54 -4.43
CA LEU A 27 -37.48 11.49 -4.19
C LEU A 27 -36.89 10.16 -4.64
N ILE A 28 -35.85 10.20 -5.46
CA ILE A 28 -35.04 9.04 -5.83
C ILE A 28 -33.66 9.21 -5.21
N ILE A 29 -33.21 8.20 -4.46
CA ILE A 29 -31.91 8.21 -3.81
C ILE A 29 -31.01 7.19 -4.48
N LEU A 30 -29.88 7.68 -4.99
CA LEU A 30 -28.81 6.85 -5.53
C LEU A 30 -27.65 6.84 -4.53
N ALA A 31 -27.55 5.79 -3.73
CA ALA A 31 -26.48 5.64 -2.75
C ALA A 31 -25.33 4.82 -3.33
N ILE A 32 -24.10 5.33 -3.21
CA ILE A 32 -22.87 4.67 -3.64
C ILE A 32 -22.00 4.41 -2.40
N ALA A 33 -21.70 3.14 -2.15
CA ALA A 33 -20.89 2.64 -1.04
C ALA A 33 -19.74 1.76 -1.56
N ASN A 34 -18.65 1.66 -0.81
CA ASN A 34 -17.52 0.81 -1.20
C ASN A 34 -17.76 -0.68 -0.87
N THR A 35 -18.64 -0.95 0.09
CA THR A 35 -18.93 -2.32 0.54
C THR A 35 -20.36 -2.71 0.21
N MET A 36 -20.52 -3.95 -0.25
CA MET A 36 -21.81 -4.57 -0.59
C MET A 36 -22.67 -4.82 0.64
N ASP A 37 -22.03 -5.19 1.75
CA ASP A 37 -22.70 -5.62 2.97
C ASP A 37 -23.04 -4.46 3.91
N LEU A 38 -22.83 -3.21 3.47
CA LEU A 38 -23.14 -2.03 4.29
C LEU A 38 -24.58 -2.05 4.85
N PRO A 39 -25.63 -2.39 4.08
CA PRO A 39 -26.99 -2.44 4.64
C PRO A 39 -27.22 -3.66 5.57
N GLU A 40 -26.50 -4.77 5.40
CA GLU A 40 -26.69 -5.99 6.20
C GLU A 40 -25.85 -6.01 7.49
N ARG A 41 -24.61 -5.51 7.45
CA ARG A 41 -23.70 -5.46 8.61
C ARG A 41 -23.98 -4.29 9.54
N ILE A 42 -24.52 -3.20 9.01
CA ILE A 42 -24.45 -1.90 9.68
C ILE A 42 -25.83 -1.34 9.96
N MET A 43 -26.83 -1.57 9.12
CA MET A 43 -28.15 -1.02 9.38
C MET A 43 -28.94 -1.93 10.32
N MET A 44 -29.65 -1.32 11.28
CA MET A 44 -30.68 -2.05 12.04
C MET A 44 -31.66 -2.74 11.06
N ASN A 45 -32.08 -3.97 11.35
CA ASN A 45 -32.98 -4.78 10.50
C ASN A 45 -34.24 -4.02 9.99
N ARG A 46 -34.69 -2.98 10.72
CA ARG A 46 -35.81 -2.10 10.35
C ARG A 46 -35.54 -1.21 9.12
N VAL A 47 -34.30 -0.85 8.85
CA VAL A 47 -33.89 -0.01 7.70
C VAL A 47 -33.54 -0.88 6.50
N ALA A 48 -32.87 -2.01 6.74
CA ALA A 48 -32.59 -3.02 5.70
C ALA A 48 -33.88 -3.53 5.04
N SER A 49 -34.95 -3.73 5.81
CA SER A 49 -36.28 -4.12 5.29
C SER A 49 -36.94 -3.08 4.37
N ARG A 50 -36.52 -1.80 4.42
CA ARG A 50 -37.07 -0.71 3.59
C ARG A 50 -36.26 -0.48 2.31
N LEU A 51 -35.07 -1.07 2.24
CA LEU A 51 -34.28 -1.18 1.01
C LEU A 51 -34.85 -2.29 0.12
N VAL A 52 -36.09 -2.14 -0.34
CA VAL A 52 -36.67 -3.02 -1.36
C VAL A 52 -36.24 -2.48 -2.73
N CYS A 53 -34.98 -2.68 -3.09
CA CYS A 53 -34.46 -2.35 -4.42
C CYS A 53 -33.32 -3.33 -4.74
N PRO A 54 -33.22 -3.86 -5.98
CA PRO A 54 -32.12 -4.74 -6.33
C PRO A 54 -30.81 -4.01 -6.09
N SER A 55 -30.09 -4.42 -5.05
CA SER A 55 -28.70 -4.02 -4.82
C SER A 55 -27.91 -4.43 -6.05
N LYS A 56 -27.73 -3.48 -6.98
CA LYS A 56 -26.98 -3.74 -8.20
C LYS A 56 -25.51 -3.77 -7.83
N CYS A 57 -25.07 -4.96 -7.44
CA CYS A 57 -23.66 -5.25 -7.21
C CYS A 57 -22.89 -4.91 -8.47
N ARG A 58 -22.09 -3.85 -8.41
CA ARG A 58 -21.05 -3.63 -9.39
C ARG A 58 -19.83 -4.36 -8.85
N CYS A 59 -19.74 -5.66 -9.13
CA CYS A 59 -18.52 -6.41 -8.87
C CYS A 59 -17.35 -5.65 -9.49
N LEU A 60 -16.17 -5.70 -8.86
CA LEU A 60 -14.90 -5.34 -9.51
C LEU A 60 -14.98 -5.87 -10.94
N PHE A 61 -14.87 -4.97 -11.90
CA PHE A 61 -15.14 -5.30 -13.30
C PHE A 61 -14.33 -6.54 -13.66
N LYS A 62 -14.98 -7.58 -14.18
CA LYS A 62 -14.26 -8.69 -14.83
C LYS A 62 -13.28 -8.06 -15.82
N HIS A 63 -12.03 -8.53 -15.85
CA HIS A 63 -10.94 -7.91 -16.62
C HIS A 63 -11.39 -7.47 -18.02
N THR A 64 -12.21 -8.28 -18.69
CA THR A 64 -12.80 -8.02 -20.01
C THR A 64 -13.60 -6.73 -20.16
N LYS A 65 -14.24 -6.19 -19.11
CA LYS A 65 -15.00 -4.93 -19.16
C LYS A 65 -14.12 -3.71 -18.88
N ILE A 66 -13.14 -3.79 -17.98
CA ILE A 66 -12.11 -2.75 -17.83
C ILE A 66 -11.34 -2.64 -19.14
N MET A 67 -10.95 -3.78 -19.72
CA MET A 67 -10.27 -3.86 -21.01
C MET A 67 -11.02 -3.09 -22.10
N LYS A 68 -12.32 -3.33 -22.27
CA LYS A 68 -13.14 -2.60 -23.26
C LYS A 68 -13.27 -1.11 -22.96
N CYS A 69 -13.40 -0.72 -21.68
CA CYS A 69 -13.50 0.67 -21.30
C CYS A 69 -12.18 1.42 -21.54
N CYS A 70 -11.05 0.87 -21.09
CA CYS A 70 -9.73 1.43 -21.34
C CYS A 70 -9.46 1.50 -22.84
N ALA A 71 -9.75 0.44 -23.61
CA ALA A 71 -9.60 0.45 -25.06
C ALA A 71 -10.45 1.54 -25.73
N SER A 72 -11.71 1.75 -25.33
CA SER A 72 -12.54 2.84 -25.88
C SER A 72 -12.01 4.23 -25.54
N TRP A 73 -11.48 4.44 -24.33
CA TRP A 73 -10.88 5.71 -23.94
C TRP A 73 -9.54 5.96 -24.64
N LEU A 74 -8.73 4.91 -24.82
CA LEU A 74 -7.46 4.93 -25.53
C LEU A 74 -7.62 5.02 -27.05
N SER A 75 -8.78 4.63 -27.60
CA SER A 75 -9.09 4.79 -29.04
C SER A 75 -9.13 6.26 -29.47
N CYS A 76 -9.37 7.19 -28.54
CA CYS A 76 -9.24 8.62 -28.79
C CYS A 76 -7.77 9.10 -28.82
N LEU A 77 -6.81 8.27 -28.40
CA LEU A 77 -5.38 8.55 -28.40
C LEU A 77 -4.71 7.64 -29.44
N GLU A 78 -4.73 8.06 -30.71
CA GLU A 78 -4.22 7.31 -31.88
C GLU A 78 -2.77 6.79 -31.73
N ILE A 79 -1.99 7.32 -30.79
CA ILE A 79 -0.60 6.97 -30.51
C ILE A 79 -0.46 5.63 -29.73
N LEU A 80 -1.54 5.13 -29.11
CA LEU A 80 -1.48 4.03 -28.13
C LEU A 80 -2.11 2.70 -28.60
N LEU A 81 -2.51 2.60 -29.87
CA LEU A 81 -3.29 1.45 -30.37
C LEU A 81 -2.50 0.12 -30.45
N GLN A 82 -1.18 0.16 -30.64
CA GLN A 82 -0.35 -1.07 -30.73
C GLN A 82 0.10 -1.63 -29.38
N THR A 83 -0.11 -0.89 -28.29
CA THR A 83 0.32 -1.27 -26.93
C THR A 83 -0.78 -1.97 -26.13
N CYS A 84 -1.90 -2.29 -26.81
CA CYS A 84 -3.05 -3.01 -26.28
C CYS A 84 -2.68 -4.19 -25.35
N PRO A 85 -1.77 -5.13 -25.72
CA PRO A 85 -1.35 -6.28 -24.89
C PRO A 85 -0.91 -5.92 -23.47
N VAL A 86 -0.25 -4.77 -23.34
CA VAL A 86 0.37 -4.29 -22.12
C VAL A 86 -0.67 -3.84 -21.10
N TYR A 87 -1.73 -3.18 -21.56
CA TYR A 87 -2.84 -2.75 -20.73
C TYR A 87 -3.65 -3.93 -20.16
N PHE A 88 -3.69 -5.08 -20.85
CA PHE A 88 -4.36 -6.27 -20.36
C PHE A 88 -3.70 -6.82 -19.09
N GLN A 89 -2.36 -6.79 -19.01
CA GLN A 89 -1.62 -7.29 -17.86
C GLN A 89 -1.75 -6.37 -16.64
N VAL A 90 -1.76 -5.06 -16.86
CA VAL A 90 -1.99 -4.05 -15.81
C VAL A 90 -3.42 -4.14 -15.25
N ALA A 91 -4.41 -4.29 -16.13
CA ALA A 91 -5.81 -4.48 -15.73
C ALA A 91 -6.06 -5.82 -15.01
N ALA A 92 -5.23 -6.84 -15.30
CA ALA A 92 -5.24 -8.11 -14.59
C ALA A 92 -4.78 -7.97 -13.12
N LEU A 93 -3.78 -7.11 -12.87
CA LEU A 93 -3.15 -6.96 -11.56
C LEU A 93 -3.92 -6.04 -10.60
N SER A 94 -4.44 -4.91 -11.09
CA SER A 94 -5.00 -3.87 -10.20
C SER A 94 -6.49 -4.02 -9.89
N GLY A 95 -7.30 -4.56 -10.82
CA GLY A 95 -8.77 -4.60 -10.70
C GLY A 95 -9.48 -3.23 -10.62
N ASP A 96 -8.73 -2.12 -10.57
CA ASP A 96 -9.19 -0.73 -10.51
C ASP A 96 -8.76 0.01 -11.79
N ALA A 97 -9.74 0.61 -12.47
CA ALA A 97 -9.51 1.37 -13.69
C ALA A 97 -8.66 2.63 -13.46
N ARG A 98 -8.75 3.27 -12.27
CA ARG A 98 -7.97 4.47 -11.96
C ARG A 98 -6.48 4.15 -11.91
N ARG A 99 -6.11 3.13 -11.13
CA ARG A 99 -4.73 2.63 -11.05
C ARG A 99 -4.19 2.22 -12.41
N CYS A 100 -5.01 1.56 -13.24
CA CYS A 100 -4.59 1.21 -14.60
C CYS A 100 -4.20 2.46 -15.40
N LEU A 101 -5.04 3.50 -15.40
CA LEU A 101 -4.76 4.74 -16.11
C LEU A 101 -3.53 5.48 -15.57
N ASP A 102 -3.31 5.48 -14.25
CA ASP A 102 -2.14 6.10 -13.64
C ASP A 102 -0.83 5.42 -14.09
N ILE A 103 -0.82 4.09 -14.19
CA ILE A 103 0.32 3.31 -14.72
C ILE A 103 0.55 3.63 -16.20
N CYS A 104 -0.51 3.73 -16.99
CA CYS A 104 -0.41 4.09 -18.41
C CYS A 104 0.19 5.48 -18.60
N ARG A 105 -0.27 6.43 -17.79
CA ARG A 105 0.26 7.78 -17.77
C ARG A 105 1.74 7.77 -17.41
N ARG A 106 2.13 7.08 -16.34
CA ARG A 106 3.52 7.00 -15.90
C ARG A 106 4.43 6.38 -16.95
N ALA A 107 4.01 5.31 -17.60
CA ALA A 107 4.77 4.67 -18.68
C ALA A 107 4.93 5.58 -19.91
N THR A 108 3.96 6.44 -20.17
CA THR A 108 4.04 7.45 -21.25
C THR A 108 5.05 8.54 -20.88
N GLU A 109 5.07 9.00 -19.63
CA GLU A 109 6.06 9.94 -19.12
C GLU A 109 7.49 9.37 -19.25
N ILE A 110 7.71 8.11 -18.83
CA ILE A 110 9.02 7.43 -18.95
C ILE A 110 9.46 7.37 -20.42
N CYS A 111 8.55 7.02 -21.34
CA CYS A 111 8.83 6.99 -22.77
C CYS A 111 9.22 8.37 -23.31
N GLU A 112 8.53 9.43 -22.88
CA GLU A 112 8.82 10.81 -23.27
C GLU A 112 10.20 11.26 -22.78
N PHE A 113 10.57 10.94 -21.53
CA PHE A 113 11.88 11.28 -20.99
C PHE A 113 13.03 10.51 -21.66
N ALA A 114 12.81 9.24 -22.03
CA ALA A 114 13.81 8.43 -22.72
C ALA A 114 14.06 8.94 -24.16
N SER A 115 13.01 9.41 -24.84
CA SER A 115 13.11 10.01 -26.16
C SER A 115 13.48 11.49 -26.05
N GLN A 116 14.79 11.78 -25.89
CA GLN A 116 15.34 13.16 -25.92
C GLN A 116 15.04 13.92 -27.24
N LYS A 117 14.48 13.25 -28.25
CA LYS A 117 14.04 13.82 -29.52
C LYS A 117 12.51 13.93 -29.54
N ARG A 118 11.97 15.06 -30.03
CA ARG A 118 10.53 15.34 -30.25
C ARG A 118 9.87 14.45 -31.32
N THR A 119 10.25 13.20 -31.42
CA THR A 119 9.58 12.21 -32.26
C THR A 119 8.62 11.41 -31.38
N PRO A 120 7.36 11.23 -31.79
CA PRO A 120 6.42 10.41 -31.03
C PRO A 120 6.92 8.95 -31.02
N GLU A 121 7.53 8.54 -29.91
CA GLU A 121 7.96 7.16 -29.70
C GLU A 121 6.82 6.35 -29.08
N ILE A 122 6.70 5.10 -29.52
CA ILE A 122 5.66 4.18 -29.08
C ILE A 122 6.05 3.60 -27.72
N VAL A 123 5.12 3.61 -26.76
CA VAL A 123 5.33 3.03 -25.43
C VAL A 123 5.59 1.52 -25.56
N ARG A 124 6.76 1.03 -25.11
CA ARG A 124 7.08 -0.40 -25.12
C ARG A 124 6.73 -1.04 -23.77
N MET A 125 6.70 -2.38 -23.76
CA MET A 125 6.49 -3.15 -22.52
C MET A 125 7.51 -2.78 -21.44
N ALA A 126 8.78 -2.52 -21.82
CA ALA A 126 9.83 -2.10 -20.92
C ALA A 126 9.45 -0.88 -20.06
N HIS A 127 8.86 0.15 -20.68
CA HIS A 127 8.42 1.38 -19.97
C HIS A 127 7.27 1.10 -19.00
N VAL A 128 6.43 0.09 -19.30
CA VAL A 128 5.33 -0.28 -18.41
C VAL A 128 5.83 -1.14 -17.26
N THR A 129 6.75 -2.07 -17.47
CA THR A 129 7.42 -2.78 -16.37
C THR A 129 8.14 -1.80 -15.45
N GLU A 130 8.86 -0.82 -16.00
CA GLU A 130 9.51 0.23 -15.20
C GLU A 130 8.50 1.08 -14.41
N ALA A 131 7.39 1.48 -15.03
CA ALA A 131 6.31 2.18 -14.33
C ALA A 131 5.68 1.33 -13.22
N ILE A 132 5.50 0.03 -13.45
CA ILE A 132 4.99 -0.90 -12.44
C ILE A 132 6.00 -1.00 -11.29
N ASP A 133 7.29 -1.15 -11.59
CA ASP A 133 8.33 -1.25 -10.56
C ASP A 133 8.45 0.06 -9.76
N GLU A 134 8.38 1.22 -10.39
CA GLU A 134 8.35 2.51 -9.66
C GLU A 134 7.11 2.66 -8.78
N MET A 135 5.93 2.24 -9.25
CA MET A 135 4.66 2.45 -8.54
C MET A 135 4.37 1.39 -7.48
N PHE A 136 4.87 0.16 -7.66
CA PHE A 136 4.55 -0.99 -6.82
C PHE A 136 5.76 -1.60 -6.11
N SER A 137 6.99 -1.15 -6.37
CA SER A 137 8.12 -1.56 -5.54
C SER A 137 7.86 -1.18 -4.08
N SER A 138 8.12 -2.12 -3.18
CA SER A 138 7.92 -1.88 -1.76
C SER A 138 8.92 -0.80 -1.31
N PRO A 139 8.44 0.38 -0.85
CA PRO A 139 9.33 1.46 -0.43
C PRO A 139 10.18 1.03 0.77
N TYR A 140 9.70 0.07 1.57
CA TYR A 140 10.44 -0.48 2.69
C TYR A 140 11.66 -1.29 2.26
N ILE A 141 11.56 -2.10 1.18
CA ILE A 141 12.68 -2.88 0.67
C ILE A 141 13.76 -1.94 0.12
N ASN A 142 13.35 -0.92 -0.65
CA ASN A 142 14.28 0.09 -1.17
C ASN A 142 14.92 0.92 -0.05
N ALA A 143 14.17 1.26 1.01
CA ALA A 143 14.72 1.97 2.16
C ALA A 143 15.78 1.14 2.91
N ILE A 144 15.59 -0.17 3.03
CA ILE A 144 16.57 -1.06 3.68
C ILE A 144 17.82 -1.21 2.82
N ARG A 145 17.66 -1.43 1.51
CA ARG A 145 18.79 -1.56 0.57
C ARG A 145 19.66 -0.30 0.56
N ASN A 146 19.06 0.88 0.67
CA ASN A 146 19.77 2.15 0.71
C ASN A 146 20.15 2.62 2.13
N ALA A 147 19.88 1.83 3.17
CA ALA A 147 20.25 2.18 4.54
C ALA A 147 21.77 2.09 4.75
N SER A 148 22.29 2.82 5.74
CA SER A 148 23.72 2.73 6.08
C SER A 148 24.09 1.32 6.57
N LEU A 149 25.36 0.94 6.44
CA LEU A 149 25.84 -0.38 6.87
C LEU A 149 25.50 -0.66 8.36
N HIS A 150 25.65 0.33 9.24
CA HIS A 150 25.28 0.18 10.65
C HIS A 150 23.77 -0.02 10.86
N GLU A 151 22.93 0.62 10.06
CA GLU A 151 21.47 0.42 10.08
C GLU A 151 21.09 -0.97 9.58
N GLN A 152 21.72 -1.45 8.52
CA GLN A 152 21.51 -2.81 8.01
C GLN A 152 21.95 -3.87 9.04
N ILE A 153 23.12 -3.69 9.66
CA ILE A 153 23.58 -4.56 10.75
C ILE A 153 22.61 -4.50 11.94
N PHE A 154 22.04 -3.33 12.25
CA PHE A 154 21.02 -3.19 13.30
C PHE A 154 19.76 -3.98 12.98
N LEU A 155 19.27 -3.93 11.74
CA LEU A 155 18.14 -4.77 11.32
C LEU A 155 18.49 -6.27 11.36
N LYS A 156 19.70 -6.67 10.92
CA LYS A 156 20.21 -8.05 11.06
C LYS A 156 20.26 -8.48 12.52
N ALA A 157 20.67 -7.60 13.43
CA ALA A 157 20.74 -7.85 14.88
C ALA A 157 19.34 -8.06 15.49
N ILE A 158 18.34 -7.27 15.09
CA ILE A 158 16.95 -7.46 15.52
C ILE A 158 16.44 -8.83 15.08
N LEU A 159 16.66 -9.20 13.81
CA LEU A 159 16.24 -10.49 13.28
C LEU A 159 16.93 -11.66 14.00
N ALA A 160 18.22 -11.54 14.30
CA ALA A 160 18.96 -12.51 15.08
C ALA A 160 18.38 -12.66 16.50
N GLU A 161 18.04 -11.56 17.15
CA GLU A 161 17.45 -11.56 18.49
C GLU A 161 16.04 -12.16 18.50
N PHE A 162 15.21 -11.87 17.48
CA PHE A 162 13.87 -12.45 17.35
C PHE A 162 13.93 -13.96 17.15
N ARG A 163 14.89 -14.45 16.33
CA ARG A 163 15.13 -15.89 16.18
C ARG A 163 15.62 -16.55 17.46
N ARG A 164 16.49 -15.88 18.21
CA ARG A 164 17.05 -16.39 19.47
C ARG A 164 16.02 -16.47 20.58
N ALA A 165 15.23 -15.41 20.74
CA ALA A 165 14.26 -15.29 21.82
C ALA A 165 12.87 -15.87 21.48
N GLY A 166 12.58 -16.10 20.19
CA GLY A 166 11.28 -16.61 19.73
C GLY A 166 10.14 -15.60 19.89
N VAL A 167 10.45 -14.31 20.00
CA VAL A 167 9.48 -13.22 20.21
C VAL A 167 9.64 -12.15 19.14
N GLU A 168 8.56 -11.45 18.82
CA GLU A 168 8.54 -10.36 17.82
C GLU A 168 8.88 -8.98 18.42
N GLU A 169 9.27 -8.93 19.70
CA GLU A 169 9.59 -7.68 20.40
C GLU A 169 10.85 -7.87 21.24
N ALA A 170 11.83 -6.99 21.08
CA ALA A 170 13.08 -7.03 21.82
C ALA A 170 13.39 -5.66 22.45
N THR A 171 14.23 -5.64 23.47
CA THR A 171 14.75 -4.38 24.02
C THR A 171 15.96 -3.90 23.23
N VAL A 172 16.16 -2.58 23.16
CA VAL A 172 17.34 -2.00 22.49
C VAL A 172 18.64 -2.55 23.09
N GLN A 173 18.68 -2.78 24.40
CA GLN A 173 19.84 -3.41 25.05
C GLN A 173 20.17 -4.80 24.48
N GLN A 174 19.17 -5.66 24.28
CA GLN A 174 19.38 -7.00 23.71
C GLN A 174 19.88 -6.91 22.26
N VAL A 175 19.24 -6.05 21.47
CA VAL A 175 19.63 -5.80 20.07
C VAL A 175 21.06 -5.24 20.00
N TYR A 176 21.44 -4.36 20.92
CA TYR A 176 22.79 -3.80 20.99
C TYR A 176 23.87 -4.87 21.20
N HIS A 177 23.62 -5.87 22.06
CA HIS A 177 24.57 -6.97 22.25
C HIS A 177 24.77 -7.77 20.97
N GLN A 178 23.69 -8.06 20.24
CA GLN A 178 23.78 -8.74 18.94
C GLN A 178 24.45 -7.87 17.87
N HIS A 179 24.17 -6.58 17.87
CA HIS A 179 24.77 -5.61 16.94
C HIS A 179 26.28 -5.56 17.09
N VAL A 180 26.78 -5.44 18.33
CA VAL A 180 28.22 -5.45 18.61
C VAL A 180 28.87 -6.77 18.18
N ALA A 181 28.19 -7.90 18.37
CA ALA A 181 28.68 -9.19 17.91
C ALA A 181 28.78 -9.25 16.37
N LEU A 182 27.76 -8.76 15.66
CA LEU A 182 27.76 -8.70 14.19
C LEU A 182 28.79 -7.70 13.64
N CYS A 183 28.95 -6.53 14.25
CA CYS A 183 30.00 -5.59 13.87
C CYS A 183 31.40 -6.19 13.98
N ARG A 184 31.66 -7.03 14.99
CA ARG A 184 32.95 -7.74 15.11
C ARG A 184 33.19 -8.74 13.99
N ILE A 185 32.13 -9.42 13.54
CA ILE A 185 32.20 -10.38 12.43
C ILE A 185 32.47 -9.65 11.11
N GLU A 186 31.81 -8.51 10.90
CA GLU A 186 31.97 -7.65 9.72
C GLU A 186 33.25 -6.79 9.75
N GLY A 187 34.08 -6.88 10.80
CA GLY A 187 35.31 -6.08 10.94
C GLY A 187 35.09 -4.59 11.21
N MET A 188 33.90 -4.20 11.65
CA MET A 188 33.50 -2.81 11.91
C MET A 188 33.75 -2.41 13.37
N GLN A 189 34.00 -1.12 13.61
CA GLN A 189 34.07 -0.57 14.96
C GLN A 189 32.71 -0.68 15.66
N SER A 190 32.73 -1.04 16.94
CA SER A 190 31.51 -1.12 17.74
C SER A 190 30.99 0.30 18.01
N PRO A 191 29.75 0.63 17.59
CA PRO A 191 29.20 1.95 17.83
C PRO A 191 28.93 2.19 19.31
N THR A 192 28.90 3.46 19.70
CA THR A 192 28.52 3.87 21.04
C THR A 192 27.01 3.70 21.27
N VAL A 193 26.59 3.69 22.53
CA VAL A 193 25.16 3.61 22.88
C VAL A 193 24.37 4.77 22.26
N SER A 194 24.93 5.97 22.23
CA SER A 194 24.28 7.15 21.64
C SER A 194 24.08 7.00 20.13
N GLU A 195 25.05 6.42 19.42
CA GLU A 195 24.95 6.14 17.98
C GLU A 195 23.88 5.11 17.67
N ILE A 196 23.78 4.06 18.50
CA ILE A 196 22.75 3.03 18.35
C ILE A 196 21.36 3.58 18.62
N MET A 197 21.21 4.44 19.63
CA MET A 197 19.95 5.14 19.88
C MET A 197 19.59 6.06 18.71
N ALA A 198 20.57 6.73 18.10
CA ALA A 198 20.34 7.53 16.90
C ALA A 198 19.91 6.67 15.71
N ILE A 199 20.54 5.51 15.48
CA ILE A 199 20.15 4.53 14.45
C ILE A 199 18.71 4.05 14.69
N CYS A 200 18.39 3.65 15.93
CA CYS A 200 17.05 3.21 16.30
C CYS A 200 16.00 4.31 16.05
N SER A 201 16.31 5.55 16.42
CA SER A 201 15.43 6.70 16.17
C SER A 201 15.23 6.98 14.67
N ARG A 202 16.27 6.87 13.84
CA ARG A 202 16.17 7.07 12.39
C ARG A 202 15.32 5.98 11.73
N LEU A 203 15.58 4.72 12.05
CA LEU A 203 14.78 3.59 11.55
C LEU A 203 13.33 3.63 12.03
N GLY A 204 13.09 4.13 13.25
CA GLY A 204 11.75 4.42 13.77
C GLY A 204 11.05 5.56 13.03
N ALA A 205 11.77 6.64 12.71
CA ALA A 205 11.25 7.76 11.92
C ALA A 205 10.87 7.32 10.49
N CYS A 206 11.64 6.42 9.88
CA CYS A 206 11.33 5.80 8.59
C CYS A 206 10.21 4.75 8.66
N ARG A 207 9.60 4.52 9.82
CA ARG A 207 8.58 3.48 10.05
C ARG A 207 9.01 2.08 9.65
N LEU A 208 10.32 1.79 9.66
CA LEU A 208 10.85 0.43 9.55
C LEU A 208 10.74 -0.28 10.91
N LEU A 209 10.86 0.49 11.98
CA LEU A 209 10.68 0.04 13.36
C LEU A 209 9.50 0.74 14.02
N LEU A 210 8.79 -0.01 14.86
CA LEU A 210 7.89 0.51 15.86
C LEU A 210 8.66 0.56 17.18
N VAL A 211 8.87 1.78 17.67
CA VAL A 211 9.69 2.05 18.83
C VAL A 211 8.79 2.65 19.92
N GLU A 212 8.88 2.13 21.15
CA GLU A 212 8.14 2.67 22.28
C GLU A 212 8.59 4.10 22.62
N SER A 213 7.65 5.02 22.85
CA SER A 213 7.95 6.42 23.20
C SER A 213 8.39 6.64 24.65
N SER A 214 8.73 5.57 25.37
CA SER A 214 9.00 5.61 26.81
C SER A 214 10.41 6.13 27.11
N ASN A 215 10.58 6.85 28.22
CA ASN A 215 11.86 7.39 28.70
C ASN A 215 12.82 6.30 29.26
N LYS A 216 12.67 5.05 28.78
CA LYS A 216 13.37 3.86 29.27
C LYS A 216 14.73 3.64 28.60
N TYR A 217 15.17 4.56 27.74
CA TYR A 217 16.46 4.55 27.03
C TYR A 217 16.79 3.15 26.46
N LEU A 218 17.73 2.42 27.08
CA LEU A 218 18.14 1.07 26.66
C LEU A 218 17.08 -0.03 26.83
N HIS A 219 16.13 0.15 27.75
CA HIS A 219 15.03 -0.79 28.00
C HIS A 219 13.80 -0.51 27.13
N MET A 220 13.91 0.43 26.20
CA MET A 220 12.89 0.69 25.19
C MET A 220 12.68 -0.56 24.33
N ARG A 221 11.42 -0.91 24.07
CA ARG A 221 11.08 -2.06 23.23
C ARG A 221 10.97 -1.63 21.77
N VAL A 222 11.44 -2.50 20.90
CA VAL A 222 11.45 -2.32 19.45
C VAL A 222 10.79 -3.53 18.78
N ARG A 223 10.02 -3.24 17.73
CA ARG A 223 9.35 -4.21 16.86
C ARG A 223 9.58 -3.84 15.40
N LEU A 224 9.64 -4.83 14.52
CA LEU A 224 9.65 -4.59 13.07
C LEU A 224 8.25 -4.21 12.60
N ASN A 225 8.14 -3.14 11.80
CA ASN A 225 6.89 -2.76 11.14
C ASN A 225 6.68 -3.46 9.79
N ILE A 226 7.65 -4.29 9.39
CA ILE A 226 7.67 -5.03 8.13
C ILE A 226 7.75 -6.53 8.44
N SER A 227 7.38 -7.36 7.47
CA SER A 227 7.51 -8.81 7.64
C SER A 227 8.98 -9.19 7.80
N GLN A 228 9.25 -10.23 8.60
CA GLN A 228 10.61 -10.72 8.79
C GLN A 228 11.20 -11.25 7.48
N ASP A 229 10.37 -11.86 6.63
CA ASP A 229 10.77 -12.38 5.32
C ASP A 229 11.20 -11.27 4.36
N ASP A 230 10.44 -10.16 4.30
CA ASP A 230 10.81 -9.01 3.46
C ASP A 230 12.09 -8.34 3.97
N ALA A 231 12.26 -8.23 5.29
CA ALA A 231 13.46 -7.70 5.89
C ALA A 231 14.68 -8.58 5.54
N MET A 232 14.53 -9.90 5.64
CA MET A 232 15.57 -10.86 5.25
C MET A 232 15.88 -10.81 3.76
N TYR A 233 14.85 -10.69 2.92
CA TYR A 233 15.01 -10.56 1.47
C TYR A 233 15.76 -9.28 1.11
N ALA A 234 15.46 -8.16 1.78
CA ALA A 234 16.13 -6.89 1.54
C ALA A 234 17.57 -6.83 2.05
N LEU A 235 17.91 -7.62 3.08
CA LEU A 235 19.23 -7.66 3.74
C LEU A 235 20.15 -8.77 3.22
N LYS A 236 19.67 -9.65 2.35
CA LYS A 236 20.54 -10.59 1.62
C LYS A 236 21.31 -9.77 0.60
N ASP A 237 22.64 -9.83 0.70
CA ASP A 237 23.53 -9.32 -0.33
C ASP A 237 23.23 -10.07 -1.65
N GLU A 238 23.20 -9.35 -2.77
CA GLU A 238 23.23 -9.97 -4.10
C GLU A 238 24.53 -10.76 -4.31
#